data_AF-A0A1F6DBB3-F1
#
_entry.id   AF-A0A1F6DBB3-F1
#
_cell.length_a   1.000
_cell.length_b   1.000
_cell.length_c   1.000
_cell.angle_alpha   90.00
_cell.angle_beta   90.00
_cell.angle_gamma   90.00
#
_symmetry.space_group_name_H-M   'P 1'
#
loop_
_entity.id
_entity.type
_entity.pdbx_description
1 polymer ?
#
loop_
_entity_poly.entity_id
_entity_poly.type
_entity_poly.pdbx_seq_one_letter_code
_entity_poly.pdbx_strand_id
1 'polypeptide(L)'
;MRAHIPLSASSFTMGILNDQENVLLYPGASAIVNSGGSPVGTSFRENMCSGYLGQFQNYYPPLSNSCPSAYDALAFTPENLKVYGETCFDFLQTIPTCTAPLRNVPASVNPNCRAFAANVFSYNGCVANNRFRPTFNSNSWRLYLGANVELWRNTHDIIRLLDDSGRTVDVVTY
;
A
#
# COMPACT_ATOMS: atom_id res chain seq x y z
N MET A 1 -15.10 25.00 -8.87
CA MET A 1 -13.75 24.57 -9.26
C MET A 1 -13.86 23.20 -9.92
N ARG A 2 -13.01 22.87 -10.91
CA ARG A 2 -12.97 21.52 -11.53
C ARG A 2 -11.55 20.99 -11.43
N ALA A 3 -11.40 19.76 -10.94
CA ALA A 3 -10.15 19.03 -10.93
C ALA A 3 -10.29 17.76 -11.78
N HIS A 4 -9.19 17.33 -12.39
CA HIS A 4 -9.15 16.11 -13.18
C HIS A 4 -8.48 15.00 -12.37
N ILE A 5 -9.02 13.79 -12.47
CA ILE A 5 -8.40 12.61 -11.89
C ILE A 5 -7.14 12.30 -12.71
N PRO A 6 -5.95 12.27 -12.10
CA PRO A 6 -4.73 11.97 -12.84
C PRO A 6 -4.68 10.48 -13.22
N LEU A 7 -3.82 10.17 -14.19
CA LEU A 7 -3.38 8.79 -14.39
C LEU A 7 -2.74 8.27 -13.10
N SER A 8 -2.85 6.96 -12.87
CA SER A 8 -2.49 6.33 -11.61
C SER A 8 -1.83 4.98 -11.84
N ALA A 9 -1.03 4.52 -10.87
CA ALA A 9 -0.38 3.23 -10.92
C ALA A 9 -1.26 2.14 -10.28
N SER A 10 -1.75 1.18 -11.06
CA SER A 10 -2.47 0.02 -10.48
C SER A 10 -1.55 -1.01 -9.83
N SER A 11 -0.31 -1.12 -10.31
CA SER A 11 0.74 -1.96 -9.72
C SER A 11 1.89 -1.09 -9.25
N PHE A 12 1.71 -0.42 -8.11
CA PHE A 12 2.72 0.45 -7.56
C PHE A 12 3.93 -0.35 -7.04
N THR A 13 5.14 0.15 -7.33
CA THR A 13 6.43 -0.31 -6.82
C THR A 13 7.27 0.91 -6.45
N MET A 14 7.89 0.89 -5.27
CA MET A 14 8.70 2.03 -4.81
C MET A 14 10.05 2.08 -5.52
N GLY A 15 10.50 3.30 -5.82
CA GLY A 15 11.84 3.56 -6.35
C GLY A 15 11.99 3.35 -7.86
N ILE A 16 10.89 3.12 -8.58
CA ILE A 16 10.89 3.00 -10.04
C ILE A 16 9.85 3.93 -10.68
N LEU A 17 9.98 4.15 -11.99
CA LEU A 17 8.90 4.74 -12.78
C LEU A 17 7.80 3.68 -12.95
N ASN A 18 6.61 3.97 -12.44
CA ASN A 18 5.46 3.08 -12.52
C ASN A 18 4.66 3.37 -13.79
N ASP A 19 4.11 2.31 -14.40
CA ASP A 19 3.15 2.44 -15.48
C ASP A 19 1.90 3.19 -14.99
N GLN A 20 1.37 4.05 -15.85
CA GLN A 20 0.28 4.98 -15.54
C GLN A 20 -0.93 4.65 -16.41
N GLU A 21 -2.09 4.50 -15.78
CA GLU A 21 -3.35 4.19 -16.48
C GLU A 21 -4.53 4.97 -15.93
N ASN A 22 -5.64 4.91 -16.66
CA ASN A 22 -6.90 5.49 -16.21
C ASN A 22 -7.42 4.74 -14.98
N VAL A 23 -7.94 5.49 -14.02
CA VAL A 23 -8.58 4.92 -12.83
C VAL A 23 -9.93 4.32 -13.24
N LEU A 24 -10.08 3.00 -13.02
CA LEU A 24 -11.33 2.29 -13.24
C LEU A 24 -11.91 1.83 -11.89
N LEU A 25 -13.16 2.19 -11.64
CA LEU A 25 -13.94 1.77 -10.47
C LEU A 25 -15.00 0.76 -10.90
N TYR A 26 -14.73 -0.52 -10.68
CA TYR A 26 -15.71 -1.59 -10.85
C TYR A 26 -16.77 -1.54 -9.73
N PRO A 27 -17.93 -2.19 -9.89
CA PRO A 27 -18.93 -2.28 -8.84
C PRO A 27 -18.32 -2.74 -7.49
N GLY A 28 -18.55 -1.97 -6.43
CA GLY A 28 -17.99 -2.21 -5.09
C GLY A 28 -16.57 -1.67 -4.86
N ALA A 29 -15.94 -1.04 -5.87
CA ALA A 29 -14.69 -0.32 -5.69
C ALA A 29 -14.92 1.09 -5.12
N SER A 30 -13.90 1.63 -4.48
CA SER A 30 -13.91 2.98 -3.90
C SER A 30 -12.65 3.75 -4.28
N ALA A 31 -12.74 5.07 -4.20
CA ALA A 31 -11.59 5.95 -4.33
C ALA A 31 -11.56 6.93 -3.15
N ILE A 32 -10.38 7.10 -2.58
CA ILE A 32 -10.09 8.15 -1.62
C ILE A 32 -9.35 9.23 -2.37
N VAL A 33 -9.99 10.40 -2.50
CA VAL A 33 -9.43 11.54 -3.23
C VAL A 33 -8.90 12.56 -2.26
N ASN A 34 -7.63 12.92 -2.40
CA ASN A 34 -6.96 13.97 -1.65
C ASN A 34 -6.60 15.12 -2.58
N SER A 35 -6.81 16.35 -2.13
CA SER A 35 -6.47 17.57 -2.89
C SER A 35 -4.96 17.71 -3.09
N GLY A 36 -4.16 17.33 -2.10
CA GLY A 36 -2.72 17.50 -2.08
C GLY A 36 -1.93 16.51 -2.94
N GLY A 37 -0.60 16.56 -2.81
CA GLY A 37 0.33 15.66 -3.46
C GLY A 37 0.38 14.27 -2.82
N SER A 38 0.71 13.26 -3.62
CA SER A 38 0.90 11.89 -3.12
C SER A 38 2.16 11.78 -2.27
N PRO A 39 2.11 11.13 -1.08
CA PRO A 39 3.29 10.86 -0.27
C PRO A 39 4.35 9.99 -0.97
N VAL A 40 3.94 9.27 -2.03
CA VAL A 40 4.83 8.42 -2.85
C VAL A 40 4.98 8.95 -4.29
N GLY A 41 4.57 10.19 -4.55
CA GLY A 41 4.75 10.87 -5.83
C GLY A 41 3.78 10.46 -6.95
N THR A 42 2.91 9.48 -6.72
CA THR A 42 1.86 9.08 -7.69
C THR A 42 0.58 8.68 -6.98
N SER A 43 -0.55 8.85 -7.65
CA SER A 43 -1.79 8.14 -7.29
C SER A 43 -1.60 6.65 -7.55
N PHE A 44 -2.22 5.80 -6.73
CA PHE A 44 -2.03 4.35 -6.80
C PHE A 44 -3.25 3.56 -6.35
N ARG A 45 -3.37 2.33 -6.85
CA ARG A 45 -4.31 1.33 -6.32
C ARG A 45 -3.71 0.66 -5.10
N GLU A 46 -4.47 0.61 -4.01
CA GLU A 46 -4.05 -0.13 -2.83
C GLU A 46 -3.98 -1.64 -3.13
N ASN A 47 -3.12 -2.31 -2.40
CA ASN A 47 -2.90 -3.75 -2.45
C ASN A 47 -2.61 -4.28 -1.04
N MET A 48 -2.54 -5.59 -0.88
CA MET A 48 -2.29 -6.22 0.42
C MET A 48 -0.98 -5.77 1.09
N CYS A 49 -0.02 -5.23 0.34
CA CYS A 49 1.27 -4.76 0.85
C CYS A 49 1.24 -3.27 1.26
N SER A 50 0.17 -2.54 0.95
CA SER A 50 0.15 -1.07 1.04
C SER A 50 0.42 -0.54 2.45
N GLY A 51 0.05 -1.28 3.50
CA GLY A 51 0.35 -0.87 4.87
C GLY A 51 1.84 -0.61 5.14
N TYR A 52 2.77 -1.30 4.46
CA TYR A 52 4.21 -1.04 4.59
C TYR A 52 4.62 0.39 4.19
N LEU A 53 3.86 1.04 3.30
CA LEU A 53 4.13 2.42 2.91
C LEU A 53 3.91 3.39 4.08
N GLY A 54 2.97 3.06 4.97
CA GLY A 54 2.65 3.85 6.16
C GLY A 54 3.79 3.93 7.19
N GLN A 55 4.83 3.10 7.05
CA GLN A 55 6.00 3.15 7.94
C GLN A 55 6.88 4.39 7.70
N PHE A 56 6.88 4.92 6.48
CA PHE A 56 7.78 6.02 6.08
C PHE A 56 7.05 7.30 5.74
N GLN A 57 5.73 7.23 5.52
CA GLN A 57 4.91 8.35 5.07
C GLN A 57 3.56 8.32 5.78
N ASN A 58 2.99 9.51 5.99
CA ASN A 58 1.65 9.63 6.57
C ASN A 58 0.59 9.64 5.46
N TYR A 59 -0.47 8.88 5.69
CA TYR A 59 -1.62 8.78 4.79
C TYR A 59 -2.90 9.17 5.53
N TYR A 60 -3.76 9.92 4.85
CA TYR A 60 -5.05 10.34 5.39
C TYR A 60 -6.17 10.00 4.41
N PRO A 61 -7.12 9.12 4.78
CA PRO A 61 -7.11 8.23 5.96
C PRO A 61 -5.89 7.28 6.02
N PRO A 62 -5.58 6.66 7.17
CA PRO A 62 -4.50 5.67 7.26
C PRO A 62 -4.66 4.52 6.24
N LEU A 63 -3.55 3.91 5.85
CA LEU A 63 -3.56 2.71 5.01
C LEU A 63 -4.01 1.48 5.82
N SER A 64 -4.55 0.48 5.13
CA SER A 64 -4.92 -0.78 5.77
C SER A 64 -3.69 -1.46 6.39
N ASN A 65 -3.81 -1.88 7.65
CA ASN A 65 -2.78 -2.62 8.36
C ASN A 65 -2.95 -4.15 8.21
N SER A 66 -3.26 -4.62 7.00
CA SER A 66 -3.65 -6.00 6.70
C SER A 66 -2.62 -6.75 5.85
N CYS A 67 -1.32 -6.49 6.07
CA CYS A 67 -0.25 -7.13 5.30
C CYS A 67 -0.15 -8.63 5.58
N PRO A 68 0.37 -9.42 4.60
CA PRO A 68 0.64 -10.84 4.81
C PRO A 68 1.50 -11.06 6.06
N SER A 69 1.14 -12.07 6.84
CA SER A 69 1.84 -12.37 8.09
C SER A 69 3.22 -12.96 7.83
N ALA A 70 4.11 -12.88 8.82
CA ALA A 70 5.42 -13.52 8.73
C ALA A 70 5.35 -15.05 8.63
N TYR A 71 4.28 -15.64 9.15
CA TYR A 71 4.01 -17.07 9.02
C TYR A 71 3.72 -17.47 7.56
N ASP A 72 2.96 -16.64 6.81
CA ASP A 72 2.69 -16.89 5.39
C ASP A 72 3.95 -16.78 4.52
N ALA A 73 4.93 -16.02 4.98
CA ALA A 73 6.16 -15.76 4.27
C ALA A 73 7.22 -16.86 4.43
N LEU A 74 7.27 -17.56 5.57
CA LEU A 74 8.23 -18.61 5.84
C LEU A 74 7.58 -19.81 6.55
N ALA A 75 7.32 -20.87 5.79
CA ALA A 75 6.78 -22.11 6.33
C ALA A 75 7.76 -22.79 7.30
N PHE A 76 7.24 -23.33 8.40
CA PHE A 76 8.03 -24.09 9.37
C PHE A 76 8.32 -25.51 8.84
N THR A 77 9.42 -25.66 8.11
CA THR A 77 9.88 -26.96 7.58
C THR A 77 11.29 -27.29 8.07
N PRO A 78 11.70 -28.57 8.07
CA PRO A 78 13.06 -28.97 8.44
C PRO A 78 14.15 -28.26 7.62
N GLU A 79 13.89 -28.00 6.34
CA GLU A 79 14.81 -27.29 5.45
C GLU A 79 14.98 -25.83 5.89
N ASN A 80 13.87 -25.14 6.16
CA ASN A 80 13.91 -23.75 6.61
C ASN A 80 14.52 -23.62 8.01
N LEU A 81 14.26 -24.57 8.92
CA LEU A 81 14.92 -24.65 10.22
C LEU A 81 16.44 -24.76 10.09
N LYS A 82 16.93 -25.58 9.16
CA LYS A 82 18.36 -25.71 8.90
C LYS A 82 18.99 -24.42 8.36
N VAL A 83 18.28 -23.69 7.50
CA VAL A 83 18.79 -22.49 6.83
C VAL A 83 18.73 -21.24 7.72
N TYR A 84 17.63 -21.07 8.45
CA TYR A 84 17.31 -19.85 9.18
C TYR A 84 17.46 -19.98 10.71
N GLY A 85 17.34 -21.20 11.24
CA GLY A 85 17.41 -21.49 12.68
C GLY A 85 16.09 -21.23 13.41
N GLU A 86 15.93 -21.84 14.59
CA GLU A 86 14.72 -21.70 15.43
C GLU A 86 14.49 -20.26 15.87
N THR A 87 15.54 -19.55 16.27
CA THR A 87 15.47 -18.14 16.70
C THR A 87 14.96 -17.21 15.60
N CYS A 88 15.02 -17.62 14.33
CA CYS A 88 14.40 -16.88 13.24
C CYS A 88 12.88 -16.89 13.35
N PHE A 89 12.27 -18.07 13.53
CA PHE A 89 10.82 -18.20 13.60
C PHE A 89 10.25 -17.44 14.79
N ASP A 90 10.92 -17.50 15.94
CA ASP A 90 10.55 -16.70 17.11
C ASP A 90 10.62 -15.21 16.80
N PHE A 91 11.72 -14.75 16.19
CA PHE A 91 11.87 -13.36 15.79
C PHE A 91 10.79 -12.91 14.80
N LEU A 92 10.48 -13.72 13.78
CA LEU A 92 9.47 -13.40 12.78
C LEU A 92 8.08 -13.18 13.40
N GLN A 93 7.74 -13.92 14.46
CA GLN A 93 6.47 -13.73 15.19
C GLN A 93 6.40 -12.42 15.99
N THR A 94 7.55 -11.82 16.30
CA THR A 94 7.59 -10.52 17.01
C THR A 94 7.42 -9.31 16.09
N ILE A 95 7.52 -9.50 14.77
CA ILE A 95 7.43 -8.41 13.81
C ILE A 95 5.96 -7.94 13.75
N PRO A 96 5.69 -6.66 14.08
CA PRO A 96 4.33 -6.14 13.95
C PRO A 96 3.87 -6.16 12.49
N THR A 97 2.55 -6.27 12.28
CA THR A 97 1.97 -6.25 10.94
C THR A 97 2.41 -5.01 10.16
N CYS A 98 2.65 -5.17 8.86
CA CYS A 98 3.09 -4.12 7.94
C CYS A 98 4.34 -3.35 8.38
N THR A 99 5.22 -3.96 9.18
CA THR A 99 6.43 -3.30 9.68
C THR A 99 7.68 -3.97 9.14
N ALA A 100 8.53 -3.18 8.49
CA ALA A 100 9.85 -3.65 8.07
C ALA A 100 10.81 -3.68 9.27
N PRO A 101 11.46 -4.83 9.56
CA PRO A 101 12.38 -4.97 10.68
C PRO A 101 13.76 -4.35 10.36
N LEU A 102 13.79 -3.04 10.19
CA LEU A 102 15.01 -2.30 9.83
C LEU A 102 15.92 -2.01 11.02
N ARG A 103 15.42 -2.16 12.24
CA ARG A 103 16.12 -1.83 13.48
C ARG A 103 15.85 -2.90 14.54
N ASN A 104 16.75 -3.00 15.52
CA ASN A 104 16.59 -3.84 16.71
C ASN A 104 16.40 -5.34 16.42
N VAL A 105 17.02 -5.86 15.35
CA VAL A 105 17.02 -7.31 15.11
C VAL A 105 17.96 -7.98 16.11
N PRO A 106 17.53 -9.00 16.88
CA PRO A 106 18.37 -9.62 17.89
C PRO A 106 19.66 -10.20 17.30
N ALA A 107 20.78 -10.07 18.03
CA ALA A 107 22.07 -10.60 17.59
C ALA A 107 22.04 -12.13 17.39
N SER A 108 21.21 -12.83 18.18
CA SER A 108 20.97 -14.27 18.13
C SER A 108 20.27 -14.76 16.86
N VAL A 109 19.62 -13.89 16.09
CA VAL A 109 19.04 -14.26 14.79
C VAL A 109 20.16 -14.52 13.80
N ASN A 110 20.09 -15.57 12.99
CA ASN A 110 21.17 -15.84 12.03
C ASN A 110 21.17 -14.81 10.88
N PRO A 111 22.31 -14.59 10.18
CA PRO A 111 22.40 -13.64 9.07
C PRO A 111 21.45 -13.91 7.89
N ASN A 112 21.20 -15.17 7.53
CA ASN A 112 20.23 -15.55 6.49
C ASN A 112 18.81 -15.12 6.84
N CYS A 113 18.41 -15.28 8.11
CA CYS A 113 17.10 -14.83 8.57
C CYS A 113 16.98 -13.30 8.54
N ARG A 114 18.05 -12.58 8.92
CA ARG A 114 18.08 -11.11 8.81
C ARG A 114 17.90 -10.65 7.36
N ALA A 115 18.62 -11.27 6.43
CA ALA A 115 18.50 -10.98 5.01
C ALA A 115 17.10 -11.33 4.48
N PHE A 116 16.57 -12.49 4.84
CA PHE A 116 15.20 -12.90 4.50
C PHE A 116 14.18 -11.86 4.98
N ALA A 117 14.24 -11.50 6.26
CA ALA A 117 13.29 -10.57 6.86
C ALA A 117 13.35 -9.18 6.23
N ALA A 118 14.55 -8.65 5.98
CA ALA A 118 14.72 -7.36 5.30
C ALA A 118 14.19 -7.36 3.85
N ASN A 119 14.38 -8.47 3.13
CA ASN A 119 13.97 -8.61 1.74
C ASN A 119 12.48 -8.91 1.57
N VAL A 120 11.84 -9.56 2.55
CA VAL A 120 10.44 -9.99 2.44
C VAL A 120 9.48 -9.03 3.13
N PHE A 121 9.82 -8.56 4.34
CA PHE A 121 8.98 -7.66 5.12
C PHE A 121 9.28 -6.21 4.77
N SER A 122 9.07 -5.87 3.50
CA SER A 122 9.07 -4.50 3.01
C SER A 122 7.96 -4.37 1.97
N TYR A 123 7.60 -3.15 1.57
CA TYR A 123 6.62 -2.99 0.50
C TYR A 123 7.06 -3.72 -0.78
N ASN A 124 8.26 -3.41 -1.30
CA ASN A 124 8.76 -4.02 -2.53
C ASN A 124 8.93 -5.55 -2.39
N GLY A 125 9.40 -6.02 -1.22
CA GLY A 125 9.50 -7.44 -0.92
C GLY A 125 8.15 -8.16 -0.96
N CYS A 126 7.16 -7.58 -0.28
CA CYS A 126 5.81 -8.10 -0.27
C CYS A 126 5.19 -8.11 -1.68
N VAL A 127 5.36 -7.04 -2.45
CA VAL A 127 4.88 -6.95 -3.84
C VAL A 127 5.52 -8.02 -4.71
N ALA A 128 6.85 -8.18 -4.65
CA ALA A 128 7.56 -9.19 -5.44
C ALA A 128 7.04 -10.61 -5.19
N ASN A 129 6.70 -10.93 -3.93
CA ASN A 129 6.23 -12.25 -3.53
C ASN A 129 4.73 -12.49 -3.77
N ASN A 130 3.91 -11.43 -3.85
CA ASN A 130 2.46 -11.57 -3.83
C ASN A 130 1.72 -10.98 -5.05
N ARG A 131 2.38 -10.23 -5.94
CA ARG A 131 1.73 -9.52 -7.06
C ARG A 131 0.87 -10.39 -7.99
N PHE A 132 1.14 -11.68 -8.04
CA PHE A 132 0.42 -12.63 -8.89
C PHE A 132 -0.74 -13.33 -8.16
N ARG A 133 -0.95 -13.06 -6.86
CA ARG A 133 -2.10 -13.60 -6.13
C ARG A 133 -3.38 -12.93 -6.63
N PRO A 134 -4.48 -13.66 -6.84
CA PRO A 134 -5.76 -13.08 -7.23
C PRO A 134 -6.27 -12.00 -6.26
N THR A 135 -5.91 -12.11 -4.98
CA THR A 135 -6.29 -11.19 -3.90
C THR A 135 -5.27 -10.06 -3.67
N PHE A 136 -4.29 -9.88 -4.55
CA PHE A 136 -3.23 -8.90 -4.38
C PHE A 136 -3.75 -7.46 -4.33
N ASN A 137 -4.50 -7.06 -5.36
CA ASN A 137 -5.04 -5.72 -5.45
C ASN A 137 -6.29 -5.60 -4.57
N SER A 138 -6.39 -4.49 -3.85
CA SER A 138 -7.63 -4.13 -3.17
C SER A 138 -8.60 -3.50 -4.19
N ASN A 139 -9.84 -3.28 -3.76
CA ASN A 139 -10.83 -2.54 -4.54
C ASN A 139 -10.81 -1.03 -4.23
N SER A 140 -9.70 -0.50 -3.70
CA SER A 140 -9.58 0.91 -3.31
C SER A 140 -8.43 1.62 -4.02
N TRP A 141 -8.68 2.86 -4.45
CA TRP A 141 -7.68 3.76 -5.02
C TRP A 141 -7.34 4.90 -4.06
N ARG A 142 -6.06 5.29 -4.04
CA ARG A 142 -5.55 6.51 -3.42
C ARG A 142 -5.22 7.52 -4.51
N LEU A 143 -6.08 8.52 -4.65
CA LEU A 143 -6.00 9.53 -5.69
C LEU A 143 -5.55 10.86 -5.09
N TYR A 144 -4.54 11.47 -5.69
CA TYR A 144 -3.94 12.73 -5.27
C TYR A 144 -3.98 13.71 -6.42
N LEU A 145 -4.65 14.84 -6.22
CA LEU A 145 -4.87 15.84 -7.28
C LEU A 145 -3.69 16.79 -7.46
N GLY A 146 -2.71 16.77 -6.53
CA GLY A 146 -1.48 17.55 -6.64
C GLY A 146 -1.67 19.05 -6.50
N ALA A 147 -2.78 19.50 -5.91
CA ALA A 147 -3.01 20.90 -5.64
C ALA A 147 -2.16 21.39 -4.46
N ASN A 148 -1.63 22.60 -4.58
CA ASN A 148 -0.89 23.27 -3.50
C ASN A 148 -1.82 23.93 -2.47
N VAL A 149 -3.14 23.85 -2.68
CA VAL A 149 -4.18 24.43 -1.83
C VAL A 149 -5.29 23.43 -1.63
N GLU A 150 -6.02 23.56 -0.54
CA GLU A 150 -7.25 22.80 -0.31
C GLU A 150 -8.28 23.15 -1.40
N LEU A 151 -8.79 22.13 -2.10
CA LEU A 151 -9.71 22.31 -3.24
C LEU A 151 -11.18 22.37 -2.82
N TRP A 152 -11.52 21.82 -1.66
CA TRP A 152 -12.85 21.82 -1.07
C TRP A 152 -12.73 21.87 0.45
N ARG A 153 -13.63 22.59 1.10
CA ARG A 153 -13.70 22.69 2.55
C ARG A 153 -14.33 21.41 3.10
N ASN A 154 -14.00 21.11 4.35
CA ASN A 154 -14.65 20.05 5.11
C ASN A 154 -16.02 20.44 5.71
N THR A 155 -16.59 21.59 5.30
CA THR A 155 -17.94 22.04 5.71
C THR A 155 -18.61 22.82 4.59
N HIS A 156 -19.92 22.60 4.40
CA HIS A 156 -20.80 23.34 3.49
C HIS A 156 -20.40 23.29 2.01
N ASP A 157 -19.75 22.20 1.57
CA ASP A 157 -19.32 22.01 0.18
C ASP A 157 -20.04 20.81 -0.46
N ILE A 158 -20.33 20.93 -1.76
CA ILE A 158 -20.89 19.86 -2.60
C ILE A 158 -19.83 19.43 -3.61
N ILE A 159 -19.38 18.18 -3.50
CA ILE A 159 -18.43 17.56 -4.41
C ILE A 159 -19.21 16.64 -5.35
N ARG A 160 -19.04 16.83 -6.66
CA ARG A 160 -19.67 16.01 -7.69
C ARG A 160 -18.61 15.23 -8.46
N LEU A 161 -18.73 13.92 -8.48
CA LEU A 161 -17.97 13.06 -9.40
C LEU A 161 -18.69 13.04 -10.74
N LEU A 162 -17.95 13.32 -11.82
CA LEU A 162 -18.48 13.36 -13.18
C LEU A 162 -17.82 12.29 -14.05
N ASP A 163 -18.57 11.72 -14.98
CA ASP A 163 -18.02 10.84 -16.02
C ASP A 163 -17.38 11.64 -17.17
N ASP A 164 -16.86 10.92 -18.16
CA ASP A 164 -16.24 11.49 -19.37
C ASP A 164 -17.19 12.37 -20.19
N SER A 165 -18.49 12.08 -20.10
CA SER A 165 -19.59 12.79 -20.76
C SER A 165 -20.12 13.97 -19.94
N GLY A 166 -19.55 14.23 -18.75
CA GLY A 166 -19.94 15.31 -17.84
C GLY A 166 -21.19 15.04 -17.02
N ARG A 167 -21.70 13.81 -17.00
CA ARG A 167 -22.86 13.39 -16.20
C ARG A 167 -22.41 13.10 -14.78
N THR A 168 -23.28 13.39 -13.81
CA THR A 168 -23.01 13.09 -12.39
C THR A 168 -23.02 11.57 -12.17
N VAL A 169 -21.92 11.04 -11.65
CA VAL A 169 -21.80 9.66 -11.19
C VAL A 169 -22.13 9.55 -9.71
N ASP A 170 -21.63 10.49 -8.91
CA ASP A 170 -21.81 10.51 -7.45
C ASP A 170 -21.75 11.93 -6.90
N VAL A 171 -22.30 12.13 -5.69
CA VAL A 171 -22.32 13.41 -4.99
C VAL A 171 -22.02 13.21 -3.50
N VAL A 172 -21.05 13.96 -2.99
CA VAL A 172 -20.73 14.04 -1.56
C VAL A 172 -21.01 15.45 -1.06
N THR A 173 -21.70 15.54 0.07
CA THR A 173 -22.04 16.79 0.76
C THR A 173 -21.41 16.79 2.15
N TYR A 174 -20.77 17.89 2.51
CA TYR A 174 -20.19 18.16 3.84
C TYR A 174 -20.90 19.31 4.54
#